data_AF-A0A371B046-F1
#
_entry.id   AF-A0A371B046-F1
#
_cell.length_a   1.000
_cell.length_b   1.000
_cell.length_c   1.000
_cell.angle_alpha   90.00
_cell.angle_beta   90.00
_cell.angle_gamma   90.00
#
_symmetry.space_group_name_H-M   'P 1'
#
loop_
_entity.id
_entity.type
_entity.pdbx_description
1 polymer ?
#
loop_
_entity_poly.entity_id
_entity_poly.type
_entity_poly.pdbx_seq_one_letter_code
_entity_poly.pdbx_strand_id
1 'polypeptide(L)'
;MKSGLIIETFVTVIVSILMFPIIVNIFKNWIEILFITISISCMVMGFFNACVNTPISTNLQNLVPDEIRSNFFAVLGMFSQAAIPIGCLVFGILLDIMRYHFILIIINLLLIFVVACFLIKAPDEYEAADDSL
;
A
#
# COMPACT_ATOMS: atom_id res chain seq x y z
N MET A 1 9.60 -11.21 -1.90
CA MET A 1 8.84 -9.99 -1.56
C MET A 1 8.21 -9.26 -2.77
N LYS A 2 8.89 -9.17 -3.92
CA LYS A 2 8.46 -8.37 -5.09
C LYS A 2 7.06 -8.70 -5.62
N SER A 3 6.72 -10.00 -5.77
CA SER A 3 5.42 -10.42 -6.31
C SER A 3 4.24 -10.01 -5.42
N GLY A 4 4.39 -10.02 -4.09
CA GLY A 4 3.34 -9.58 -3.17
C GLY A 4 3.03 -8.11 -3.32
N LEU A 5 4.07 -7.27 -3.45
CA LEU A 5 3.92 -5.82 -3.61
C LEU A 5 3.25 -5.46 -4.94
N ILE A 6 3.58 -6.17 -6.02
CA ILE A 6 2.94 -5.98 -7.33
C ILE A 6 1.45 -6.34 -7.26
N ILE A 7 1.11 -7.48 -6.63
CA ILE A 7 -0.28 -7.91 -6.47
C ILE A 7 -1.07 -6.91 -5.62
N GLU A 8 -0.53 -6.45 -4.49
CA GLU A 8 -1.17 -5.46 -3.62
C GLU A 8 -1.43 -4.14 -4.37
N THR A 9 -0.45 -3.66 -5.14
CA THR A 9 -0.59 -2.45 -5.96
C THR A 9 -1.66 -2.64 -7.02
N PHE A 10 -1.68 -3.79 -7.70
CA PHE A 10 -2.68 -4.10 -8.71
C PHE A 10 -4.10 -4.14 -8.13
N VAL A 11 -4.29 -4.77 -6.97
CA VAL A 11 -5.59 -4.80 -6.26
C VAL A 11 -6.01 -3.39 -5.85
N THR A 12 -5.09 -2.55 -5.37
CA THR A 12 -5.38 -1.16 -4.99
C THR A 12 -5.85 -0.32 -6.18
N VAL A 13 -5.24 -0.52 -7.35
CA VAL A 13 -5.68 0.12 -8.60
C VAL A 13 -7.08 -0.35 -9.01
N ILE A 14 -7.37 -1.66 -8.91
CA ILE A 14 -8.70 -2.20 -9.20
C ILE A 14 -9.76 -1.57 -8.30
N VAL A 15 -9.51 -1.50 -6.98
CA VAL A 15 -10.44 -0.87 -6.02
C VAL A 15 -10.68 0.59 -6.37
N SER A 16 -9.63 1.31 -6.76
CA SER A 16 -9.71 2.72 -7.15
C SER A 16 -10.54 2.94 -8.42
N ILE A 17 -10.45 2.02 -9.39
CA ILE A 17 -11.29 2.03 -10.60
C ILE A 17 -12.75 1.74 -10.25
N LEU A 18 -13.02 0.78 -9.37
CA LEU A 18 -14.37 0.44 -8.92
C LEU A 18 -15.08 1.61 -8.22
N MET A 19 -14.32 2.48 -7.55
CA MET A 19 -14.84 3.68 -6.88
C MET A 19 -15.06 4.89 -7.82
N PHE A 20 -14.71 4.77 -9.10
CA PHE A 20 -14.91 5.85 -10.07
C PHE A 20 -16.42 6.10 -10.34
N PRO A 21 -16.88 7.35 -10.56
CA PRO A 21 -18.31 7.66 -10.55
C PRO A 21 -19.04 7.01 -11.72
N ILE A 22 -18.32 6.77 -12.82
CA ILE A 22 -18.83 6.11 -14.02
C ILE A 22 -19.22 4.67 -13.69
N ILE A 23 -18.34 3.93 -13.00
CA ILE A 23 -18.60 2.54 -12.59
C ILE A 23 -19.71 2.49 -11.55
N VAL A 24 -19.65 3.38 -10.54
CA VAL A 24 -20.70 3.46 -9.51
C VAL A 24 -22.06 3.78 -10.12
N ASN A 25 -22.12 4.65 -11.13
CA ASN A 25 -23.37 4.99 -11.81
C ASN A 25 -23.91 3.86 -12.70
N ILE A 26 -23.02 3.06 -13.32
CA ILE A 26 -23.41 1.84 -14.06
C ILE A 26 -24.01 0.80 -13.11
N PHE A 27 -23.41 0.62 -11.93
CA PHE A 27 -23.83 -0.34 -10.91
C PHE A 27 -24.89 0.22 -9.95
N LYS A 28 -25.51 1.37 -10.25
CA LYS A 28 -26.46 2.04 -9.35
C LYS A 28 -27.63 1.13 -8.92
N ASN A 29 -28.12 0.26 -9.81
CA ASN A 29 -29.18 -0.70 -9.49
C ASN A 29 -28.68 -1.95 -8.74
N TRP A 30 -27.37 -2.18 -8.71
CA TRP A 30 -26.71 -3.41 -8.25
C TRP A 30 -25.66 -3.06 -7.17
N ILE A 31 -26.01 -2.11 -6.29
CA ILE A 31 -25.09 -1.55 -5.29
C ILE A 31 -24.55 -2.62 -4.32
N GLU A 32 -25.37 -3.61 -3.97
CA GLU A 32 -24.99 -4.76 -3.13
C GLU A 32 -23.83 -5.56 -3.73
N ILE A 33 -23.84 -5.76 -5.06
CA ILE A 33 -22.80 -6.51 -5.77
C ILE A 33 -21.50 -5.70 -5.85
N LEU A 34 -21.61 -4.38 -6.02
CA LEU A 34 -20.47 -3.47 -5.95
C LEU A 34 -19.84 -3.48 -4.55
N PHE A 35 -20.64 -3.46 -3.49
CA PHE A 35 -20.17 -3.55 -2.11
C PHE A 35 -19.46 -4.87 -1.82
N ILE A 36 -20.04 -6.01 -2.24
CA ILE A 36 -19.42 -7.33 -2.06
C ILE A 36 -18.09 -7.41 -2.81
N THR A 37 -18.03 -6.89 -4.04
CA THR A 37 -16.81 -6.92 -4.86
C THR A 37 -15.69 -6.11 -4.21
N ILE A 38 -15.97 -4.90 -3.73
CA ILE A 38 -15.00 -4.07 -3.00
C ILE A 38 -14.55 -4.77 -1.71
N SER A 39 -15.49 -5.37 -0.96
CA SER A 39 -15.18 -6.07 0.28
C SER A 39 -14.23 -7.26 0.06
N ILE A 40 -14.47 -8.05 -1.00
CA ILE A 40 -13.58 -9.15 -1.39
C ILE A 40 -12.20 -8.61 -1.80
N SER A 41 -12.14 -7.54 -2.59
CA SER A 41 -10.87 -6.90 -2.96
C SER A 41 -10.09 -6.42 -1.75
N CYS A 42 -10.74 -5.80 -0.77
CA CYS A 42 -10.11 -5.37 0.49
C CYS A 42 -9.60 -6.57 1.31
N MET A 43 -10.34 -7.68 1.35
CA MET A 43 -9.90 -8.89 2.04
C MET A 43 -8.65 -9.50 1.38
N VAL A 44 -8.64 -9.58 0.04
CA VAL A 44 -7.47 -10.02 -0.72
C VAL A 44 -6.28 -9.10 -0.46
N MET A 45 -6.49 -7.79 -0.48
CA MET A 45 -5.44 -6.81 -0.16
C MET A 45 -4.87 -7.04 1.24
N GLY A 46 -5.72 -7.23 2.25
CA GLY A 46 -5.28 -7.50 3.63
C GLY A 46 -4.45 -8.78 3.76
N PHE A 47 -4.80 -9.83 3.01
CA PHE A 47 -4.01 -11.06 2.99
C PHE A 47 -2.61 -10.84 2.40
N PHE A 48 -2.51 -10.20 1.22
CA PHE A 48 -1.22 -9.93 0.57
C PHE A 48 -0.37 -8.91 1.33
N ASN A 49 -0.99 -7.96 2.03
CA ASN A 49 -0.31 -6.96 2.84
C ASN A 49 0.54 -7.62 3.95
N ALA A 50 0.05 -8.69 4.59
CA ALA A 50 0.83 -9.45 5.56
C ALA A 50 2.05 -10.15 4.93
N CYS A 51 1.89 -10.67 3.71
CA CYS A 51 2.97 -11.28 2.92
C CYS A 51 4.03 -10.28 2.46
N VAL A 52 3.73 -8.98 2.43
CA VAL A 52 4.66 -7.90 2.06
C VAL A 52 5.31 -7.29 3.30
N ASN A 53 4.50 -6.96 4.31
CA ASN A 53 4.99 -6.27 5.51
C ASN A 53 5.88 -7.15 6.39
N THR A 54 5.63 -8.45 6.43
CA THR A 54 6.46 -9.40 7.19
C THR A 54 7.90 -9.46 6.65
N PRO A 55 8.15 -9.79 5.35
CA PRO A 55 9.51 -9.83 4.82
C PRO A 55 10.20 -8.46 4.81
N ILE A 56 9.47 -7.36 4.62
CA ILE A 56 10.04 -6.01 4.78
C ILE A 56 10.58 -5.83 6.21
N SER A 57 9.76 -6.19 7.21
CA SER A 57 10.13 -6.04 8.61
C SER A 57 11.32 -6.92 8.99
N THR A 58 11.36 -8.17 8.52
CA THR A 58 12.48 -9.08 8.81
C THR A 58 13.75 -8.65 8.08
N ASN A 59 13.67 -8.18 6.84
CA ASN A 59 14.83 -7.65 6.10
C ASN A 59 15.39 -6.41 6.81
N LEU A 60 14.50 -5.49 7.23
CA LEU A 60 14.91 -4.30 7.97
C LEU A 60 15.50 -4.64 9.36
N GLN A 61 15.04 -5.71 10.01
CA GLN A 61 15.66 -6.20 11.25
C GLN A 61 17.09 -6.69 11.01
N ASN A 62 17.37 -7.37 9.90
CA ASN A 62 18.71 -7.84 9.56
C ASN A 62 19.67 -6.69 9.22
N LEU A 63 19.17 -5.58 8.68
CA LEU A 63 19.96 -4.39 8.35
C LEU A 63 20.29 -3.52 9.58
N VAL A 64 19.53 -3.64 10.65
CA VAL A 64 19.67 -2.79 11.85
C VAL A 64 20.48 -3.53 12.92
N PRO A 65 21.53 -2.91 13.49
CA PRO A 65 22.32 -3.49 14.57
C PRO A 65 21.46 -3.91 15.77
N ASP A 66 21.75 -5.07 16.35
CA ASP A 66 20.96 -5.67 17.44
C ASP A 66 20.76 -4.72 18.64
N GLU A 67 21.79 -3.94 18.96
CA GLU A 67 21.81 -3.00 20.09
C GLU A 67 20.77 -1.88 20.00
N ILE A 68 20.42 -1.45 18.78
CA ILE A 68 19.50 -0.32 18.55
C ILE A 68 18.19 -0.75 17.89
N ARG A 69 18.00 -2.05 17.63
CA ARG A 69 16.84 -2.58 16.88
C ARG A 69 15.51 -2.18 17.50
N SER A 70 15.35 -2.32 18.82
CA SER A 70 14.08 -1.97 19.48
C SER A 70 13.79 -0.47 19.42
N ASN A 71 14.81 0.38 19.59
CA ASN A 71 14.70 1.83 19.52
C ASN A 71 14.37 2.30 18.10
N PHE A 72 15.03 1.71 17.10
CA PHE A 72 14.77 2.01 15.69
C PHE A 72 13.33 1.66 15.30
N PHE A 73 12.86 0.45 15.62
CA PHE A 73 11.49 0.04 15.31
C PHE A 73 10.43 0.79 16.12
N ALA A 74 10.75 1.24 17.34
CA ALA A 74 9.85 2.10 18.11
C ALA A 74 9.65 3.47 17.43
N VAL A 75 10.73 4.10 16.97
CA VAL A 75 10.68 5.37 16.25
C VAL A 75 10.01 5.20 14.89
N LEU A 76 10.38 4.18 14.12
CA LEU A 76 9.76 3.86 12.84
C LEU A 76 8.25 3.59 13.01
N GLY A 77 7.88 2.81 14.02
CA GLY A 77 6.48 2.52 14.35
C GLY A 77 5.69 3.77 14.72
N MET A 78 6.29 4.69 15.47
CA MET A 78 5.69 5.98 15.81
C MET A 78 5.41 6.82 14.55
N PHE A 79 6.38 6.94 13.64
CA PHE A 79 6.19 7.67 12.39
C PHE A 79 5.15 7.01 11.49
N SER A 80 5.18 5.69 11.35
CA SER A 80 4.20 4.93 10.56
C SER A 80 2.78 5.10 11.08
N GLN A 81 2.58 5.06 12.40
CA GLN A 81 1.26 5.27 12.99
C GLN A 81 0.82 6.73 12.95
N ALA A 82 1.74 7.70 13.03
CA ALA A 82 1.44 9.12 12.85
C ALA A 82 1.07 9.46 11.40
N ALA A 83 1.61 8.75 10.41
CA ALA A 83 1.30 8.97 9.00
C ALA A 83 -0.18 8.75 8.67
N ILE A 84 -0.88 7.85 9.36
CA ILE A 84 -2.31 7.56 9.13
C ILE A 84 -3.19 8.78 9.44
N PRO A 85 -3.24 9.32 10.68
CA PRO A 85 -4.09 10.47 10.99
C PRO A 85 -3.66 11.73 10.23
N ILE A 86 -2.36 11.92 9.99
CA ILE A 86 -1.85 13.03 9.17
C ILE A 86 -2.37 12.90 7.74
N GLY A 87 -2.29 11.70 7.17
CA GLY A 87 -2.84 11.39 5.85
C GLY A 87 -4.33 11.68 5.79
N CYS A 88 -5.12 11.19 6.75
CA CYS A 88 -6.55 11.46 6.84
C CYS A 88 -6.88 12.95 6.89
N LEU A 89 -6.11 13.74 7.66
CA LEU A 89 -6.28 15.19 7.74
C LEU A 89 -6.04 15.85 6.38
N VAL A 90 -4.93 15.51 5.73
CA VAL A 90 -4.60 16.04 4.39
C VAL A 90 -5.68 15.64 3.38
N PHE A 91 -6.13 14.39 3.39
CA PHE A 91 -7.20 13.92 2.51
C PHE A 91 -8.54 14.63 2.76
N GLY A 92 -8.89 14.89 4.01
CA GLY A 92 -10.10 15.63 4.36
C GLY A 92 -10.11 17.02 3.75
N ILE A 93 -9.02 17.79 3.98
CA ILE A 93 -8.88 19.14 3.41
C ILE A 93 -8.91 19.08 1.87
N LEU A 94 -8.24 18.10 1.28
CA LEU A 94 -8.17 17.98 -0.18
C LEU A 94 -9.54 17.66 -0.80
N LEU A 95 -10.36 16.84 -0.12
CA LEU A 95 -11.73 16.53 -0.52
C LEU A 95 -12.67 17.74 -0.47
N ASP A 96 -12.41 18.70 0.42
CA ASP A 96 -13.17 19.96 0.49
C ASP A 96 -12.84 20.89 -0.69
N ILE A 97 -11.61 20.83 -1.21
CA ILE A 97 -11.14 21.68 -2.31
C ILE A 97 -11.43 21.05 -3.69
N MET A 98 -11.37 19.73 -3.80
CA MET A 98 -11.44 19.00 -5.07
C MET A 98 -12.36 17.78 -5.01
N ARG A 99 -12.94 17.41 -6.16
CA ARG A 99 -13.72 16.17 -6.28
C ARG A 99 -12.84 14.95 -6.01
N TYR A 100 -13.39 13.98 -5.27
CA TYR A 100 -12.68 12.77 -4.84
C TYR A 100 -12.01 11.97 -5.98
N HIS A 101 -12.56 12.01 -7.19
CA HIS A 101 -11.99 11.34 -8.38
C HIS A 101 -10.59 11.81 -8.75
N PHE A 102 -10.33 13.12 -8.71
CA PHE A 102 -9.02 13.66 -9.07
C PHE A 102 -7.98 13.27 -8.02
N ILE A 103 -8.39 13.26 -6.75
CA ILE A 103 -7.57 12.84 -5.63
C ILE A 103 -7.19 11.36 -5.78
N LEU A 104 -8.17 10.48 -6.05
CA LEU A 104 -7.92 9.05 -6.25
C LEU A 104 -6.92 8.78 -7.39
N ILE A 105 -7.02 9.51 -8.50
CA ILE A 105 -6.10 9.38 -9.64
C ILE A 105 -4.68 9.81 -9.25
N ILE A 106 -4.53 10.99 -8.63
CA ILE A 106 -3.23 11.51 -8.22
C ILE A 106 -2.55 10.55 -7.24
N ILE A 107 -3.28 10.02 -6.28
CA ILE A 107 -2.77 9.08 -5.29
C ILE A 107 -2.37 7.75 -5.92
N ASN A 108 -3.18 7.22 -6.84
CA ASN A 108 -2.82 5.98 -7.54
C ASN A 108 -1.55 6.16 -8.36
N LEU A 109 -1.41 7.30 -9.05
CA LEU A 109 -0.21 7.58 -9.82
C LEU A 109 1.03 7.69 -8.92
N LEU A 110 0.89 8.36 -7.78
CA LEU A 110 1.96 8.48 -6.78
C LEU A 110 2.32 7.10 -6.19
N LEU A 111 1.33 6.28 -5.87
CA LEU A 111 1.54 4.91 -5.39
C LEU A 111 2.32 4.07 -6.41
N ILE A 112 1.87 4.06 -7.67
CA ILE A 112 2.54 3.34 -8.76
C ILE A 112 3.98 3.85 -8.91
N PHE A 113 4.21 5.15 -8.82
CA PHE A 113 5.54 5.74 -8.91
C PHE A 113 6.45 5.28 -7.75
N VAL A 114 5.95 5.30 -6.51
CA VAL A 114 6.70 4.85 -5.33
C VAL A 114 7.03 3.36 -5.43
N VAL A 115 6.06 2.53 -5.82
CA VAL A 115 6.26 1.08 -5.99
C VAL A 115 7.24 0.79 -7.12
N ALA A 116 7.15 1.50 -8.25
CA ALA A 116 8.09 1.36 -9.35
C ALA A 116 9.52 1.75 -8.92
N CYS A 117 9.68 2.88 -8.22
CA CYS A 117 10.96 3.29 -7.67
C CYS A 117 11.51 2.24 -6.69
N PHE A 118 10.65 1.67 -5.85
CA PHE A 118 11.02 0.63 -4.91
C PHE A 118 11.47 -0.65 -5.63
N LEU A 119 10.75 -1.10 -6.65
CA LEU A 119 11.11 -2.30 -7.41
C LEU A 119 12.41 -2.16 -8.20
N ILE A 120 12.69 -0.96 -8.75
CA ILE A 120 13.95 -0.68 -9.46
C ILE A 120 15.13 -0.64 -8.48
N LYS A 121 14.92 -0.10 -7.27
CA LYS A 121 15.99 0.08 -6.29
C LYS A 121 16.17 -1.13 -5.37
N ALA A 122 15.17 -2.00 -5.25
CA ALA A 122 15.25 -3.20 -4.42
C ALA A 122 16.24 -4.20 -5.04
N PRO A 123 17.40 -4.44 -4.41
CA PRO A 123 18.33 -5.47 -4.86
C PRO A 123 17.60 -6.82 -4.87
N ASP A 124 17.98 -7.68 -5.81
CA ASP A 124 17.41 -9.01 -5.91
C ASP A 124 17.74 -9.79 -4.63
N GLU A 125 16.71 -10.38 -4.01
CA GLU A 125 16.83 -11.18 -2.77
C GLU A 125 17.79 -12.38 -2.92
N TYR A 126 18.31 -12.62 -4.13
CA TYR A 126 19.20 -13.73 -4.48
C TYR A 126 20.69 -13.47 -4.19
N GLU A 127 21.14 -12.22 -4.03
CA GLU A 127 22.57 -11.92 -3.80
C GLU A 127 22.97 -11.89 -2.30
N ALA A 128 22.02 -11.68 -1.38
CA ALA A 128 22.32 -11.69 0.05
C ALA A 128 22.48 -13.10 0.65
N ALA A 129 22.12 -14.16 -0.09
CA ALA A 129 22.30 -15.54 0.34
C ALA A 129 23.66 -16.15 -0.10
N ASP A 130 24.30 -15.58 -1.13
CA ASP A 130 25.54 -16.11 -1.70
C ASP A 130 26.80 -15.51 -1.03
N ASP A 131 26.74 -14.27 -0.54
CA ASP A 131 27.83 -13.62 0.21
C ASP A 131 28.01 -14.15 1.66
N SER A 132 27.25 -15.18 2.04
CA SER A 132 27.31 -15.83 3.36
C SER A 132 27.81 -17.29 3.32
N LEU A 133 28.31 -17.75 2.16
CA LEU A 133 28.94 -19.06 1.96
C LEU A 133 30.45 -18.95 1.71
#